data_AF-A0A0U1DIC5-F1
#
_entry.id   AF-A0A0U1DIC5-F1
#
_cell.length_a   1.000
_cell.length_b   1.000
_cell.length_c   1.000
_cell.angle_alpha   90.00
_cell.angle_beta   90.00
_cell.angle_gamma   90.00
#
_symmetry.space_group_name_H-M   'P 1'
#
loop_
_entity.id
_entity.type
_entity.pdbx_description
1 polymer ?
#
loop_
_entity_poly.entity_id
_entity_poly.type
_entity_poly.pdbx_seq_one_letter_code
_entity_poly.pdbx_strand_id
1 'polypeptide(L)' 'MDTLASRLGAVSVGERAAAVELALEALYLAKRVDKVTGEGETVYG' A
#
# COMPACT_ATOMS: atom_id res chain seq x y z
N MET A 1 -2.99 5.52 13.37
CA MET A 1 -3.16 6.53 12.29
C MET A 1 -2.23 7.70 12.50
N ASP A 2 -2.15 8.27 13.70
CA ASP A 2 -1.30 9.44 13.99
C ASP A 2 0.20 9.24 13.72
N THR A 3 0.76 8.06 14.00
CA THR A 3 2.18 7.77 13.72
C THR A 3 2.50 7.70 12.23
N LEU A 4 1.55 7.27 11.40
CA LEU A 4 1.72 7.21 9.95
C LEU A 4 1.56 8.61 9.35
N ALA A 5 0.58 9.36 9.83
CA ALA A 5 0.36 10.76 9.48
C ALA A 5 1.58 11.63 9.80
N SER A 6 2.17 11.51 10.99
CA SER A 6 3.35 12.28 11.36
C SER A 6 4.58 11.93 10.51
N ARG A 7 4.79 10.64 10.18
CA ARG A 7 5.86 10.21 9.27
C ARG A 7 5.69 10.73 7.85
N LEU A 8 4.45 10.93 7.42
CA LEU A 8 4.10 11.48 6.11
C LEU A 8 4.00 13.01 6.12
N GLY A 9 4.28 13.68 7.25
CA GLY A 9 4.18 15.13 7.39
C GLY A 9 2.74 15.66 7.35
N ALA A 10 1.73 14.81 7.51
CA ALA A 10 0.33 15.17 7.41
C ALA A 10 -0.19 15.83 8.71
N VAL A 11 -0.29 17.15 8.71
CA VAL A 11 -0.69 17.97 9.87
C VAL A 11 -2.18 18.35 9.84
N SER A 12 -2.75 18.51 8.64
CA SER A 12 -4.16 18.79 8.42
C SER A 12 -5.01 17.52 8.29
N VAL A 13 -6.34 17.67 8.45
CA VAL A 13 -7.28 16.56 8.21
C VAL A 13 -7.19 16.05 6.77
N GLY A 14 -7.04 16.95 5.80
CA GLY A 14 -6.93 16.60 4.38
C GLY A 14 -5.67 15.78 4.08
N GLU A 15 -4.52 16.18 4.63
CA GLU A 15 -3.27 15.42 4.43
C GLU A 15 -3.35 14.04 5.09
N ARG A 16 -4.05 13.90 6.24
CA ARG A 16 -4.26 12.59 6.88
C ARG A 16 -5.14 11.68 6.04
N ALA A 17 -6.20 12.22 5.42
CA ALA A 17 -7.04 11.47 4.51
C ALA A 17 -6.23 11.00 3.29
N ALA A 18 -5.47 11.90 2.66
CA ALA A 18 -4.62 11.57 1.52
C ALA A 18 -3.54 10.53 1.85
N ALA A 19 -2.91 10.62 3.03
CA ALA A 19 -1.94 9.65 3.52
C ALA A 19 -2.54 8.23 3.66
N VAL A 20 -3.77 8.13 4.16
CA VAL A 20 -4.48 6.85 4.31
C VAL A 20 -4.86 6.29 2.94
N GLU A 21 -5.38 7.11 2.03
CA GLU A 21 -5.72 6.68 0.66
C GLU A 21 -4.49 6.14 -0.07
N LEU A 22 -3.36 6.86 0.00
CA LEU A 22 -2.10 6.42 -0.63
C LEU A 22 -1.59 5.10 -0.05
N ALA A 23 -1.69 4.90 1.26
CA ALA A 23 -1.29 3.66 1.91
C ALA A 23 -2.17 2.47 1.50
N LEU A 24 -3.48 2.69 1.34
CA LEU A 24 -4.42 1.67 0.88
C LEU A 24 -4.17 1.28 -0.58
N GLU A 25 -3.93 2.26 -1.45
CA GLU A 25 -3.58 2.02 -2.86
C GLU A 25 -2.27 1.23 -2.97
N ALA A 26 -1.25 1.61 -2.21
CA ALA A 26 0.03 0.89 -2.18
C ALA A 26 -0.15 -0.57 -1.72
N LEU A 27 -0.96 -0.82 -0.68
CA LEU A 27 -1.26 -2.18 -0.21
C LEU A 27 -2.01 -3.01 -1.26
N TYR A 28 -2.97 -2.39 -1.96
CA TYR A 28 -3.70 -3.04 -3.03
C TYR A 28 -2.78 -3.41 -4.20
N LEU A 29 -1.93 -2.48 -4.63
CA LEU A 29 -1.00 -2.70 -5.73
C LEU A 29 0.03 -3.78 -5.38
N ALA A 30 0.56 -3.78 -4.15
CA ALA A 30 1.45 -4.82 -3.66
C ALA A 30 0.79 -6.22 -3.71
N LYS A 31 -0.47 -6.35 -3.24
CA LYS A 31 -1.23 -7.61 -3.33
C LYS A 31 -1.53 -8.03 -4.77
N ARG A 32 -1.75 -7.07 -5.66
CA ARG A 32 -1.97 -7.36 -7.08
C ARG A 32 -0.69 -7.86 -7.74
N VAL A 33 0.44 -7.20 -7.49
CA VAL A 33 1.75 -7.63 -7.99
C VAL A 33 2.07 -9.03 -7.47
N ASP A 34 1.92 -9.28 -6.18
CA ASP A 34 2.14 -10.60 -5.54
C ASP A 34 1.33 -11.71 -6.22
N LYS A 35 0.04 -11.46 -6.50
CA LYS A 35 -0.81 -12.39 -7.24
C LYS A 35 -0.34 -12.65 -8.67
N VAL A 36 0.07 -11.60 -9.39
CA VAL A 36 0.59 -11.74 -10.77
C VAL A 36 1.93 -12.48 -10.78
N THR A 37 2.77 -12.31 -9.77
CA THR A 37 4.06 -13.01 -9.67
C THR A 37 3.92 -14.46 -9.20
N GLY A 38 2.88 -14.80 -8.45
CA GLY A 38 2.62 -16.18 -7.98
C GLY A 38 2.03 -17.12 -9.04
N GLU A 39 1.52 -16.60 -10.16
CA GLU A 39 1.00 -17.40 -11.28
C GLU A 39 2.11 -17.86 -12.26
N GLY A 40 3.37 -17.48 -12.02
CA GLY A 40 4.51 -17.70 -12.92
C GLY A 40 5.42 -18.88 -12.60
N GLU A 41 5.20 -19.61 -11.50
CA GLU A 41 6.03 -20.77 -11.14
C GLU A 41 5.18 -22.05 -11.10
N THR A 42 4.86 -22.58 -12.29
CA THR A 42 4.69 -24.03 -12.41
C THR A 42 6.08 -24.66 -12.36
N VAL A 43 6.58 -24.89 -11.13
CA VAL A 43 7.74 -25.76 -10.91
C VAL A 43 7.35 -27.16 -11.39
N TYR A 44 7.64 -27.47 -12.66
CA TYR A 44 7.75 -28.85 -13.12
C TYR A 44 9.03 -29.41 -12.50
N GLY A 45 8.88 -29.99 -11.31
CA GLY A 45 9.79 -31.01 -10.81
C GLY A 45 9.58 -32.32 -11.56
#